data_AF-A0A8X6LWK3-F1
#
_entry.id   AF-A0A8X6LWK3-F1
#
_cell.length_a   1.000
_cell.length_b   1.000
_cell.length_c   1.000
_cell.angle_alpha   90.00
_cell.angle_beta   90.00
_cell.angle_gamma   90.00
#
_symmetry.space_group_name_H-M   'P 1'
#
loop_
_entity.id
_entity.type
_entity.pdbx_description
1 polymer ?
#
loop_
_entity_poly.entity_id
_entity_poly.type
_entity_poly.pdbx_seq_one_letter_code
_entity_poly.pdbx_strand_id
1 'polypeptide(L)'
;MYDTDIPSVRIDFGKDGAHLIQPNTVQFPAKYSHGTAERRMLPIILCWACTVHKMQGSTVNHAVVYLGSKLFAAGQAYVALSRVKSLEGFLIEELDCSKLTGKRPCNNDALNEMHRLRNLSRDY
;
A
#
# COMPACT_ATOMS: atom_id res chain seq x y z
N MET A 1 -31.19 -0.06 -22.70
CA MET A 1 -30.34 0.86 -23.49
C MET A 1 -29.25 1.46 -22.59
N TYR A 2 -28.37 0.61 -22.02
CA TYR A 2 -27.14 0.98 -21.28
C TYR A 2 -26.15 -0.22 -21.22
N ASP A 3 -26.19 -1.14 -22.20
CA ASP A 3 -25.47 -2.41 -22.08
C ASP A 3 -23.93 -2.27 -22.16
N THR A 4 -23.42 -1.10 -22.50
CA THR A 4 -21.98 -0.91 -22.80
C THR A 4 -21.41 0.42 -22.32
N ASP A 5 -21.78 0.90 -21.13
CA ASP A 5 -21.18 2.13 -20.57
C ASP A 5 -19.70 1.98 -20.18
N ILE A 6 -19.19 0.74 -20.03
CA ILE A 6 -17.79 0.48 -19.69
C ILE A 6 -17.21 -0.49 -20.73
N PRO A 7 -16.29 -0.04 -21.61
CA PRO A 7 -15.67 -0.91 -22.60
C PRO A 7 -14.67 -1.86 -21.94
N SER A 8 -14.47 -3.03 -22.56
CA SER A 8 -13.33 -3.89 -22.23
C SER A 8 -12.04 -3.24 -22.74
N VAL A 9 -10.95 -3.38 -21.98
CA VAL A 9 -9.66 -2.77 -22.32
C VAL A 9 -8.58 -3.83 -22.43
N ARG A 10 -7.68 -3.67 -23.41
CA ARG A 10 -6.50 -4.52 -23.53
C ARG A 10 -5.32 -3.84 -22.84
N ILE A 11 -4.71 -4.51 -21.87
CA ILE A 11 -3.59 -3.99 -21.09
C ILE A 11 -2.40 -4.92 -21.24
N ASP A 12 -1.24 -4.35 -21.56
CA ASP A 12 0.02 -5.07 -21.58
C ASP A 12 0.72 -4.96 -20.21
N PHE A 13 0.89 -6.09 -19.55
CA PHE A 13 1.56 -6.20 -18.25
C PHE A 13 3.06 -6.53 -18.39
N GLY A 14 3.63 -6.35 -19.59
CA GLY A 14 5.04 -6.55 -19.86
C GLY A 14 5.39 -8.04 -19.91
N LYS A 15 5.95 -8.57 -18.81
CA LYS A 15 6.37 -9.97 -18.76
C LYS A 15 5.20 -10.94 -18.87
N ASP A 16 4.02 -10.53 -18.41
CA ASP A 16 2.80 -11.34 -18.47
C ASP A 16 2.04 -11.14 -19.78
N GLY A 17 2.50 -10.25 -20.67
CA GLY A 17 1.90 -9.98 -21.97
C GLY A 17 0.61 -9.16 -21.93
N ALA A 18 -0.10 -9.13 -23.06
CA ALA A 18 -1.34 -8.37 -23.22
C ALA A 18 -2.59 -9.16 -22.86
N HIS A 19 -3.36 -8.68 -21.89
CA HIS A 19 -4.59 -9.28 -21.39
C HIS A 19 -5.81 -8.42 -21.72
N LEU A 20 -6.92 -9.07 -22.05
CA LEU A 20 -8.21 -8.41 -22.19
C LEU A 20 -8.91 -8.36 -20.84
N ILE A 21 -9.14 -7.16 -20.32
CA ILE A 21 -9.83 -6.93 -19.06
C ILE A 21 -11.27 -6.54 -19.34
N GLN A 22 -12.19 -7.34 -18.78
CA GLN A 22 -13.63 -7.12 -18.90
C GLN A 22 -14.18 -6.42 -17.63
N PRO A 23 -15.25 -5.61 -17.75
CA PRO A 23 -15.92 -5.04 -16.59
C PRO A 23 -16.46 -6.13 -15.68
N ASN A 24 -16.25 -5.95 -14.37
CA ASN A 24 -16.81 -6.78 -13.32
C ASN A 24 -17.90 -5.99 -12.56
N THR A 25 -18.95 -6.70 -12.15
CA THR A 25 -20.04 -6.17 -11.34
C THR A 25 -19.94 -6.72 -9.93
N VAL A 26 -19.89 -5.83 -8.94
CA VAL A 26 -19.87 -6.19 -7.52
C VAL A 26 -21.10 -5.61 -6.83
N GLN A 27 -21.78 -6.42 -6.05
CA GLN A 27 -22.98 -6.06 -5.31
C GLN A 27 -22.68 -5.98 -3.81
N PHE A 28 -23.28 -4.99 -3.15
CA PHE A 28 -23.10 -4.74 -1.72
C PHE A 28 -24.45 -4.46 -1.07
N PRO A 29 -24.69 -4.96 0.15
CA PRO A 29 -25.91 -4.62 0.88
C PRO A 29 -25.92 -3.11 1.16
N ALA A 30 -27.02 -2.44 0.82
CA ALA A 30 -27.19 -1.04 1.17
C ALA A 30 -27.41 -0.91 2.69
N LYS A 31 -27.01 0.23 3.26
CA LYS A 31 -27.34 0.54 4.66
C LYS A 31 -28.87 0.62 4.82
N TYR A 32 -29.36 0.29 6.01
CA TYR A 32 -30.78 0.44 6.42
C TYR A 32 -31.79 -0.36 5.57
N SER A 33 -31.39 -1.53 5.04
CA SER A 33 -32.29 -2.43 4.30
C SER A 33 -32.92 -1.82 3.03
N HIS A 34 -32.31 -0.77 2.46
CA HIS A 34 -32.72 -0.15 1.20
C HIS A 34 -32.40 -1.00 -0.06
N GLY A 35 -32.21 -2.31 0.10
CA GLY A 35 -31.85 -3.23 -0.98
C GLY A 35 -30.34 -3.37 -1.19
N THR A 36 -29.94 -3.58 -2.44
CA THR A 36 -28.56 -3.88 -2.85
C THR A 36 -28.04 -2.77 -3.75
N ALA A 37 -26.84 -2.27 -3.45
CA ALA A 37 -26.10 -1.37 -4.32
C ALA A 37 -25.22 -2.18 -5.28
N GLU A 38 -25.21 -1.81 -6.56
CA GLU A 38 -24.38 -2.45 -7.58
C GLU A 38 -23.32 -1.48 -8.11
N ARG A 39 -22.09 -1.97 -8.30
CA ARG A 39 -21.02 -1.25 -8.98
C ARG A 39 -20.42 -2.09 -10.09
N ARG A 40 -20.57 -1.63 -11.33
CA ARG A 40 -19.88 -2.16 -12.52
C ARG A 40 -18.62 -1.35 -12.78
N MET A 41 -17.46 -2.00 -12.92
CA MET A 41 -16.16 -1.33 -13.11
C MET A 41 -15.14 -2.26 -13.77
N LEU A 42 -14.07 -1.72 -14.37
CA LEU A 42 -12.89 -2.53 -14.70
C LEU A 42 -12.12 -2.85 -13.39
N PRO A 43 -11.72 -4.11 -13.14
CA PRO A 43 -11.02 -4.51 -11.92
C PRO A 43 -9.53 -4.10 -11.92
N ILE A 44 -9.24 -2.82 -12.17
CA ILE A 44 -7.90 -2.24 -12.26
C ILE A 44 -7.85 -0.90 -11.53
N ILE A 45 -6.66 -0.52 -11.09
CA ILE A 45 -6.39 0.79 -10.45
C ILE A 45 -5.03 1.29 -10.90
N LEU A 46 -4.87 2.62 -11.01
CA LEU A 46 -3.57 3.23 -11.28
C LEU A 46 -2.62 3.04 -10.08
N CYS A 47 -1.40 2.58 -10.36
CA CYS A 47 -0.44 2.16 -9.31
C CYS A 47 0.91 2.89 -9.35
N TRP A 48 1.04 4.00 -10.10
CA TRP A 48 2.25 4.83 -10.05
C TRP A 48 2.43 5.51 -8.69
N ALA A 49 1.33 5.97 -8.10
CA ALA A 49 1.29 6.47 -6.74
C ALA A 49 0.44 5.53 -5.88
N CYS A 50 1.07 4.98 -4.84
CA CYS A 50 0.45 3.99 -3.96
C CYS A 50 0.63 4.40 -2.49
N THR A 51 -0.29 3.97 -1.64
CA THR A 51 -0.12 4.16 -0.20
C THR A 51 0.99 3.25 0.32
N VAL A 52 1.71 3.71 1.35
CA VAL A 52 2.77 2.91 2.00
C VAL A 52 2.27 1.52 2.40
N HIS A 53 1.03 1.43 2.91
CA HIS A 53 0.39 0.16 3.28
C HIS A 53 0.27 -0.81 2.10
N LYS A 54 -0.07 -0.33 0.90
CA LYS A 54 -0.15 -1.17 -0.30
C LYS A 54 1.23 -1.59 -0.83
N MET A 55 2.27 -0.83 -0.50
CA MET A 55 3.65 -1.10 -0.93
C MET A 55 4.41 -2.00 0.05
N GLN A 56 3.82 -2.38 1.19
CA GLN A 56 4.50 -3.24 2.17
C GLN A 56 4.89 -4.58 1.55
N GLY A 57 6.17 -4.96 1.68
CA GLY A 57 6.72 -6.18 1.08
C GLY A 57 7.17 -6.03 -0.38
N SER A 58 6.83 -4.92 -1.06
CA SER A 58 7.36 -4.64 -2.39
C SER A 58 8.80 -4.12 -2.34
N THR A 59 9.51 -4.20 -3.47
CA THR A 59 10.82 -3.57 -3.63
C THR A 59 10.83 -2.84 -4.97
N VAL A 60 11.25 -1.57 -4.96
CA VAL A 60 11.33 -0.71 -6.14
C VAL A 60 12.73 -0.15 -6.31
N ASN A 61 13.13 0.11 -7.55
CA ASN A 61 14.45 0.69 -7.83
C ASN A 61 14.45 2.21 -7.60
N HIS A 62 13.36 2.87 -7.98
CA HIS A 62 13.19 4.32 -7.85
C HIS A 62 11.83 4.64 -7.23
N ALA A 63 11.78 5.59 -6.31
CA ALA A 63 10.53 6.14 -5.81
C ALA A 63 10.69 7.56 -5.29
N VAL A 64 9.61 8.33 -5.44
CA VAL A 64 9.38 9.55 -4.65
C VAL A 64 8.59 9.15 -3.42
N VAL A 65 9.11 9.48 -2.24
CA VAL A 65 8.52 9.09 -0.95
C VAL A 65 8.16 10.33 -0.17
N TYR A 66 6.86 10.44 0.14
CA TYR A 66 6.33 11.52 0.95
C TYR A 66 6.56 11.25 2.45
N LEU A 67 7.25 12.14 3.15
CA LEU A 67 7.52 12.05 4.60
C LEU A 67 7.02 13.27 5.40
N GLY A 68 5.98 13.95 4.90
CA GLY A 68 5.40 15.12 5.56
C GLY A 68 4.35 14.80 6.64
N SER A 69 3.53 15.81 6.94
CA SER A 69 2.57 15.81 8.06
C SER A 69 1.49 14.72 8.00
N LYS A 70 1.22 14.16 6.80
CA LYS A 70 0.24 13.07 6.60
C LYS A 70 0.71 11.72 7.13
N LEU A 71 1.93 11.59 7.62
CA LEU A 71 2.36 10.40 8.37
C LEU A 71 1.58 10.32 9.70
N PHE A 72 0.88 9.19 9.89
CA PHE A 72 -0.02 9.01 11.04
C PHE A 72 0.22 7.74 11.84
N ALA A 73 0.89 6.73 11.27
CA ALA A 73 1.15 5.46 11.95
C ALA A 73 2.64 5.28 12.27
N ALA A 74 2.92 4.72 13.46
CA ALA A 74 4.27 4.34 13.85
C ALA A 74 4.86 3.32 12.87
N GLY A 75 6.12 3.50 12.49
CA GLY A 75 6.80 2.62 11.52
C GLY A 75 6.44 2.87 10.05
N GLN A 76 5.43 3.70 9.74
CA GLN A 76 5.03 3.97 8.35
C GLN A 76 6.18 4.57 7.53
N ALA A 77 6.93 5.52 8.10
CA ALA A 77 8.10 6.10 7.45
C ALA A 77 9.17 5.04 7.16
N TYR A 78 9.45 4.17 8.13
CA TYR A 78 10.38 3.05 7.93
C TYR A 78 9.93 2.11 6.81
N VAL A 79 8.64 1.73 6.78
CA VAL A 79 8.11 0.88 5.71
C VAL A 79 8.30 1.55 4.36
N ALA A 80 8.01 2.85 4.24
CA ALA A 80 8.16 3.60 3.00
C ALA A 80 9.63 3.67 2.54
N LEU A 81 10.54 4.06 3.45
CA LEU A 81 11.98 4.18 3.18
C LEU A 81 12.60 2.84 2.77
N SER A 82 12.22 1.75 3.43
CA SER A 82 12.75 0.41 3.18
C SER A 82 12.30 -0.24 1.87
N ARG A 83 11.45 0.42 1.05
CA ARG A 83 11.02 -0.13 -0.25
C ARG A 83 12.03 0.12 -1.37
N VAL A 84 12.88 1.14 -1.22
CA VAL A 84 13.83 1.56 -2.25
C VAL A 84 15.20 0.95 -1.97
N LYS A 85 15.84 0.39 -3.00
CA LYS A 85 17.09 -0.38 -2.84
C LYS A 85 18.34 0.47 -2.60
N SER A 86 18.35 1.70 -3.08
CA SER A 86 19.55 2.56 -3.14
C SER A 86 19.19 4.01 -2.85
N LEU A 87 20.14 4.77 -2.34
CA LEU A 87 19.93 6.19 -2.03
C LEU A 87 19.79 7.02 -3.32
N GLU A 88 20.48 6.62 -4.39
CA GLU A 88 20.40 7.24 -5.72
C GLU A 88 19.00 7.07 -6.34
N GLY A 89 18.30 5.99 -5.98
CA GLY A 89 16.91 5.74 -6.38
C GLY A 89 15.87 6.52 -5.57
N PHE A 90 16.30 7.34 -4.61
CA PHE A 90 15.44 7.93 -3.62
C PHE A 90 15.21 9.43 -3.86
N LEU A 91 13.95 9.87 -3.83
CA LEU A 91 13.59 11.28 -3.66
C LEU A 91 12.64 11.41 -2.47
N ILE A 92 13.00 12.22 -1.49
CA ILE A 92 12.12 12.56 -0.36
C ILE A 92 11.32 13.81 -0.73
N GLU A 93 9.99 13.71 -0.67
CA GLU A 93 9.08 14.84 -0.80
C GLU A 93 8.47 15.18 0.57
N GLU A 94 8.62 16.45 0.98
CA GLU A 94 8.36 16.91 2.35
C GLU A 94 9.13 16.12 3.43
N LEU A 95 9.36 16.77 4.57
CA LEU A 95 10.00 16.10 5.70
C LEU A 95 9.53 16.73 7.00
N ASP A 96 8.67 16.04 7.71
CA ASP A 96 8.29 16.40 9.08
C ASP A 96 9.11 15.53 10.05
N CYS A 97 10.28 16.02 10.45
CA CYS A 97 11.17 15.32 11.38
C CYS A 97 10.48 14.95 12.70
N SER A 98 9.47 15.72 13.14
CA SER A 98 8.73 15.42 14.38
C SER A 98 8.00 14.07 14.32
N LYS A 99 7.63 13.62 13.11
CA LYS A 99 7.00 12.32 12.86
C LYS A 99 8.00 11.17 12.86
N LEU A 100 9.29 11.46 12.70
CA LEU A 100 10.37 10.47 12.65
C LEU A 100 11.08 10.34 13.99
N THR A 101 11.27 11.45 14.71
CA THR A 101 12.10 11.54 15.92
C THR A 101 11.27 11.54 17.22
N GLY A 102 10.11 10.88 17.21
CA GLY A 102 9.22 10.82 18.38
C GLY A 102 9.84 10.09 19.58
N LYS A 103 9.43 10.46 20.80
CA LYS A 103 9.90 9.84 22.07
C LYS A 103 9.65 8.32 22.17
N ARG A 104 8.72 7.78 21.36
CA ARG A 104 8.47 6.35 21.23
C ARG A 104 8.74 5.94 19.77
N PRO A 105 9.94 5.42 19.45
CA PRO A 105 10.31 5.10 18.07
C PRO A 105 9.52 3.91 17.50
N CYS A 106 8.94 3.06 18.35
CA CYS A 106 8.15 1.90 17.95
C CYS A 106 7.17 1.45 19.05
N ASN A 107 6.31 0.48 18.72
CA ASN A 107 5.36 -0.11 19.66
C ASN A 107 6.10 -0.91 20.76
N ASN A 108 5.85 -0.59 22.03
CA ASN A 108 6.45 -1.28 23.18
C ASN A 108 6.12 -2.79 23.20
N ASP A 109 4.92 -3.19 22.79
CA ASP A 109 4.54 -4.61 22.74
C ASP A 109 5.39 -5.36 21.72
N ALA A 110 5.67 -4.73 20.57
CA ALA A 110 6.55 -5.30 19.55
C ALA A 110 8.00 -5.40 20.04
N LEU A 111 8.49 -4.41 20.79
CA LEU A 111 9.82 -4.47 21.42
C LEU A 111 9.91 -5.61 22.44
N ASN A 112 8.92 -5.71 23.33
CA ASN A 112 8.87 -6.77 24.35
C ASN A 112 8.86 -8.16 23.70
N GLU A 113 8.09 -8.34 22.62
CA GLU A 113 8.06 -9.59 21.88
C GLU A 113 9.39 -9.89 21.18
N MET A 114 10.04 -8.90 20.57
CA MET A 114 11.39 -9.08 20.01
C MET A 114 12.41 -9.48 21.08
N HIS A 115 12.33 -8.91 22.29
CA HIS A 115 13.18 -9.31 23.41
C HIS A 115 12.92 -10.76 23.84
N ARG A 116 11.65 -11.18 23.94
CA ARG A 116 11.27 -12.56 24.23
C ARG A 116 11.84 -13.53 23.20
N LEU A 117 11.66 -13.25 21.91
CA LEU A 117 12.18 -14.07 20.81
C LEU A 117 13.71 -14.18 20.81
N ARG A 118 14.42 -13.08 21.09
CA ARG A 118 15.89 -13.06 21.18
C ARG A 118 16.45 -13.92 22.31
N ASN A 119 15.73 -13.99 23.43
CA ASN A 119 16.14 -14.80 24.58
C ASN A 119 15.82 -16.29 24.37
N LEU A 120 14.73 -16.60 23.65
CA LEU A 120 14.36 -17.99 23.32
C LEU A 120 15.44 -18.73 22.52
N SER A 121 16.16 -18.04 21.62
CA SER A 121 17.26 -18.61 20.85
C SER A 121 18.55 -18.86 21.64
N ARG A 122 18.61 -18.46 22.92
CA ARG A 122 19.77 -18.68 23.80
C ARG A 122 19.61 -19.89 24.72
N ASP A 123 18.41 -20.45 24.79
CA ASP A 123 18.06 -21.60 25.64
C ASP A 123 18.13 -22.95 24.89
N TYR A 124 18.68 -22.94 23.66
CA TYR A 124 19.05 -24.10 22.84
C TYR A 124 20.53 -24.03 22.49
#